data_AF-U7QS68-F1
#
_entry.id   AF-U7QS68-F1
#
_cell.length_a   1.000
_cell.length_b   1.000
_cell.length_c   1.000
_cell.angle_alpha   90.00
_cell.angle_beta   90.00
_cell.angle_gamma   90.00
#
_symmetry.space_group_name_H-M   'P 1'
#
loop_
_entity.id
_entity.type
_entity.pdbx_description
1 polymer ?
#
loop_
_entity_poly.entity_id
_entity_poly.type
_entity_poly.pdbx_seq_one_letter_code
_entity_poly.pdbx_strand_id
1 'polypeptide(L)'
;MSALFPAAFFNLFNRKLTEQEVSDHFNKVISYLTSGTDLLVPTFLGNSQRRFYGRGIPEGLNIIHQFPLGTGVTYVGSTRKVWSGAGWTGQPTITRDQGKIYLVIGSYDHYLRKIDFETNEEVWRYKFDDVIKGSSSIYLDETATE
;
A
#
# COMPACT_ATOMS: atom_id res chain seq x y z
N MET A 1 -64.71 7.13 -8.98
CA MET A 1 -63.66 6.64 -9.90
C MET A 1 -62.54 6.05 -9.07
N SER A 2 -62.56 4.73 -8.85
CA SER A 2 -61.49 4.01 -8.15
C SER A 2 -60.48 3.54 -9.20
N ALA A 3 -59.26 4.06 -9.12
CA ALA A 3 -58.15 3.55 -9.93
C ALA A 3 -57.76 2.17 -9.37
N LEU A 4 -58.08 1.12 -10.13
CA LEU A 4 -57.58 -0.23 -9.91
C LEU A 4 -56.09 -0.26 -10.28
N PHE A 5 -55.22 -0.26 -9.27
CA PHE A 5 -53.81 -0.59 -9.49
C PHE A 5 -53.70 -2.08 -9.86
N PRO A 6 -53.02 -2.46 -10.95
CA PRO A 6 -52.87 -3.86 -11.33
C PRO A 6 -52.09 -4.61 -10.25
N ALA A 7 -52.53 -5.82 -9.88
CA ALA A 7 -51.86 -6.68 -8.91
C ALA A 7 -50.37 -6.96 -9.25
N ALA A 8 -49.96 -6.76 -10.50
CA ALA A 8 -48.57 -6.83 -10.94
C ALA A 8 -47.66 -5.78 -10.27
N PHE A 9 -48.20 -4.65 -9.79
CA PHE A 9 -47.41 -3.58 -9.17
C PHE A 9 -46.93 -3.95 -7.75
N PHE A 10 -47.66 -4.81 -7.03
CA PHE A 10 -47.27 -5.27 -5.69
C PHE A 10 -46.16 -6.34 -5.71
N ASN A 11 -46.04 -7.12 -6.79
CA ASN A 11 -44.98 -8.13 -6.92
C ASN A 11 -43.60 -7.54 -7.27
N LEU A 12 -43.53 -6.27 -7.64
CA LEU A 12 -42.25 -5.61 -7.93
C LEU A 12 -41.43 -5.31 -6.65
N PHE A 13 -42.09 -5.22 -5.49
CA PHE A 13 -41.46 -4.79 -4.22
C PHE A 13 -41.22 -5.91 -3.21
N ASN A 14 -41.58 -7.17 -3.53
CA ASN A 14 -41.49 -8.32 -2.61
C ASN A 14 -40.36 -9.30 -2.95
N ARG A 15 -39.33 -8.87 -3.69
CA ARG A 15 -38.16 -9.71 -3.95
C ARG A 15 -37.26 -9.73 -2.72
N LYS A 16 -37.19 -10.87 -2.03
CA LYS A 16 -36.12 -11.15 -1.07
C LYS A 16 -34.80 -11.31 -1.83
N LEU A 17 -33.79 -10.54 -1.43
CA LEU A 17 -32.43 -10.73 -1.92
C LEU A 17 -31.89 -12.06 -1.43
N THR A 18 -31.17 -12.76 -2.29
CA THR A 18 -30.41 -13.96 -1.88
C THR A 18 -29.18 -13.54 -1.08
N GLU A 19 -28.64 -14.44 -0.26
CA GLU A 19 -27.40 -14.17 0.48
C GLU A 19 -26.23 -13.81 -0.44
N GLN A 20 -26.17 -14.43 -1.63
CA GLN A 20 -25.17 -14.12 -2.65
C GLN A 20 -25.32 -12.69 -3.15
N GLU A 21 -26.54 -12.24 -3.49
CA GLU A 21 -26.79 -10.87 -3.94
C GLU A 21 -26.48 -9.82 -2.87
N VAL A 22 -26.78 -10.14 -1.61
CA VAL A 22 -26.40 -9.29 -0.47
C VAL A 22 -24.87 -9.21 -0.35
N SER A 23 -24.17 -10.34 -0.48
CA SER A 23 -22.70 -10.38 -0.45
C SER A 23 -22.09 -9.57 -1.61
N ASP A 24 -22.59 -9.74 -2.82
CA ASP A 24 -22.09 -9.05 -4.01
C ASP A 24 -22.31 -7.53 -3.90
N HIS A 25 -23.49 -7.08 -3.45
CA HIS A 25 -23.76 -5.67 -3.22
C HIS A 25 -22.88 -5.09 -2.10
N PHE A 26 -22.67 -5.85 -1.03
CA PHE A 26 -21.79 -5.43 0.06
C PHE A 26 -20.34 -5.30 -0.42
N ASN A 27 -19.81 -6.30 -1.13
CA ASN A 27 -18.45 -6.27 -1.69
C ASN A 27 -18.28 -5.11 -2.67
N LYS A 28 -19.31 -4.79 -3.46
CA LYS A 28 -19.32 -3.64 -4.34
C LYS A 28 -19.24 -2.32 -3.56
N VAL A 29 -20.02 -2.16 -2.49
CA VAL A 29 -19.93 -0.98 -1.61
C VAL A 29 -18.56 -0.87 -0.96
N ILE A 30 -18.02 -1.99 -0.44
CA ILE A 30 -16.66 -2.03 0.13
C ILE A 30 -15.63 -1.60 -0.91
N SER A 31 -15.75 -2.04 -2.16
CA SER A 31 -14.82 -1.65 -3.23
C SER A 31 -14.80 -0.14 -3.51
N TYR A 32 -15.94 0.55 -3.38
CA TYR A 32 -16.00 2.01 -3.47
C TYR A 32 -15.45 2.70 -2.21
N LEU A 33 -15.59 2.09 -1.04
CA LEU A 33 -15.01 2.62 0.19
C LEU A 33 -13.48 2.41 0.24
N THR A 34 -12.96 1.42 -0.49
CA THR A 34 -11.52 1.15 -0.60
C THR A 34 -10.90 1.68 -1.89
N SER A 35 -11.67 2.33 -2.77
CA SER A 35 -11.15 2.92 -4.00
C SER A 35 -10.35 4.17 -3.68
N GLY A 36 -9.03 4.09 -3.79
CA GLY A 36 -8.12 5.21 -3.57
C GLY A 36 -6.78 4.76 -3.00
N THR A 37 -5.90 5.74 -2.81
CA THR A 37 -4.59 5.55 -2.19
C THR A 37 -4.52 6.39 -0.91
N ASP A 38 -4.31 5.75 0.24
CA ASP A 38 -3.99 6.40 1.50
C ASP A 38 -2.47 6.43 1.74
N LEU A 39 -1.97 7.59 2.15
CA LEU A 39 -0.59 7.76 2.60
C LEU A 39 -0.47 7.44 4.10
N LEU A 40 -0.03 6.23 4.44
CA LEU A 40 0.08 5.79 5.85
C LEU A 40 1.39 6.28 6.51
N VAL A 41 2.51 6.04 5.84
CA VAL A 41 3.86 6.49 6.22
C VAL A 41 4.55 6.96 4.94
N PRO A 42 4.20 8.14 4.40
CA PRO A 42 4.63 8.56 3.08
C PRO A 42 6.08 9.02 2.99
N THR A 43 6.76 9.28 4.10
CA THR A 43 8.12 9.86 4.08
C THR A 43 8.90 9.46 5.34
N PHE A 44 10.17 9.86 5.40
CA PHE A 44 11.02 9.66 6.58
C PHE A 44 10.41 10.32 7.82
N LEU A 45 10.35 9.57 8.93
CA LEU A 45 9.62 9.96 10.15
C LEU A 45 8.12 10.22 9.91
N GLY A 46 7.56 9.57 8.89
CA GLY A 46 6.17 9.20 8.72
C GLY A 46 5.15 10.28 8.39
N ASN A 47 5.49 11.56 8.46
CA ASN A 47 4.57 12.64 8.09
C ASN A 47 5.33 13.89 7.59
N SER A 48 4.58 14.89 7.12
CA SER A 48 5.14 16.15 6.61
C SER A 48 5.99 16.92 7.63
N GLN A 49 5.72 16.73 8.93
CA GLN A 49 6.50 17.32 10.01
C GLN A 49 7.70 16.46 10.45
N ARG A 50 7.88 15.28 9.86
CA ARG A 50 8.94 14.31 10.14
C ARG A 50 9.07 13.99 11.64
N ARG A 51 7.96 13.59 12.27
CA ARG A 51 7.91 13.37 13.74
C ARG A 51 6.93 12.28 14.16
N PHE A 52 6.83 11.22 13.37
CA PHE A 52 6.08 10.02 13.73
C PHE A 52 7.01 9.01 14.41
N TYR A 53 6.63 8.57 15.61
CA TYR A 53 7.40 7.63 16.45
C TYR A 53 6.62 6.35 16.76
N GLY A 54 5.60 6.01 15.95
CA GLY A 54 4.68 4.92 16.22
C GLY A 54 3.41 5.38 16.95
N ARG A 55 2.61 4.41 17.40
CA ARG A 55 1.29 4.62 18.04
C ARG A 55 1.28 4.25 19.53
N GLY A 56 2.45 4.17 20.15
CA GLY A 56 2.62 3.68 21.51
C GLY A 56 3.53 2.46 21.58
N ILE A 57 3.57 1.83 22.74
CA ILE A 57 4.43 0.69 23.05
C ILE A 57 3.62 -0.59 22.75
N PRO A 58 4.10 -1.50 21.88
CA PRO A 58 3.43 -2.77 21.66
C PRO A 58 3.57 -3.70 22.86
N GLU A 59 2.56 -4.53 23.14
CA GLU A 59 2.61 -5.55 24.19
C GLU A 59 3.59 -6.70 23.86
N GLY A 60 3.87 -6.90 22.56
CA GLY A 60 4.80 -7.91 22.07
C GLY A 60 5.08 -7.72 20.58
N LEU A 61 6.10 -8.42 20.07
CA LEU A 61 6.50 -8.36 18.66
C LEU A 61 6.44 -9.76 18.05
N ASN A 62 5.64 -9.92 17.00
CA ASN A 62 5.60 -11.12 16.18
C ASN A 62 6.18 -10.81 14.80
N ILE A 63 7.08 -11.67 14.31
CA ILE A 63 7.57 -11.57 12.94
C ILE A 63 6.47 -12.11 12.02
N ILE A 64 5.96 -11.26 11.14
CA ILE A 64 4.95 -11.64 10.13
C ILE A 64 5.66 -12.06 8.83
N HIS A 65 6.60 -11.23 8.36
CA HIS A 65 7.34 -11.46 7.13
C HIS A 65 8.83 -11.13 7.26
N GLN A 66 9.62 -11.74 6.37
CA GLN A 66 11.02 -11.38 6.12
C GLN A 66 11.22 -11.26 4.61
N PHE A 67 11.87 -10.19 4.17
CA PHE A 67 12.13 -9.93 2.76
C PHE A 67 13.62 -9.65 2.53
N PRO A 68 14.31 -10.41 1.66
CA PRO A 68 15.72 -10.19 1.36
C PRO A 68 15.90 -9.00 0.41
N LEU A 69 16.59 -7.96 0.89
CA LEU A 69 16.85 -6.72 0.12
C LEU A 69 18.06 -6.79 -0.83
N GLY A 70 18.77 -7.92 -0.86
CA GLY A 70 19.89 -8.14 -1.77
C GLY A 70 21.19 -7.44 -1.36
N THR A 71 22.16 -7.50 -2.28
CA THR A 71 23.53 -7.00 -2.13
C THR A 71 23.96 -6.29 -3.40
N GLY A 72 24.67 -5.17 -3.27
CA GLY A 72 25.24 -4.45 -4.40
C GLY A 72 26.60 -3.83 -4.07
N VAL A 73 27.19 -3.25 -5.11
CA VAL A 73 28.52 -2.67 -5.08
C VAL A 73 28.38 -1.16 -5.19
N THR A 74 29.12 -0.41 -4.37
CA THR A 74 29.24 1.04 -4.47
C THR A 74 30.69 1.46 -4.36
N TYR A 75 30.98 2.73 -4.63
CA TYR A 75 32.30 3.32 -4.43
C TYR A 75 32.21 4.45 -3.41
N VAL A 76 33.05 4.39 -2.38
CA VAL A 76 33.24 5.48 -1.41
C VAL A 76 34.60 6.10 -1.70
N GLY A 77 34.60 7.22 -2.42
CA GLY A 77 35.80 7.73 -3.07
C GLY A 77 36.30 6.73 -4.12
N SER A 78 37.58 6.35 -4.06
CA SER A 78 38.16 5.31 -4.91
C SER A 78 37.96 3.88 -4.37
N THR A 79 37.38 3.72 -3.19
CA THR A 79 37.27 2.41 -2.54
C THR A 79 35.99 1.70 -2.93
N ARG A 80 36.12 0.55 -3.60
CA ARG A 80 34.99 -0.37 -3.86
C ARG A 80 34.47 -0.97 -2.56
N LYS A 81 33.16 -0.91 -2.34
CA LYS A 81 32.45 -1.49 -1.19
C LYS A 81 31.34 -2.42 -1.67
N VAL A 82 31.08 -3.47 -0.89
CA VAL A 82 29.95 -4.39 -1.08
C VAL A 82 29.06 -4.26 0.14
N TRP A 83 27.80 -3.91 -0.04
CA TRP A 83 26.85 -3.75 1.05
C TRP A 83 25.55 -4.49 0.74
N SER A 84 24.88 -4.94 1.81
CA SER A 84 23.64 -5.70 1.76
C SER A 84 22.59 -5.06 2.65
N GLY A 85 21.32 -5.17 2.28
CA GLY A 85 20.23 -4.61 3.08
C GLY A 85 19.82 -3.19 2.68
N ALA A 86 19.23 -2.48 3.64
CA ALA A 86 18.82 -1.09 3.51
C ALA A 86 19.93 -0.16 4.01
N GLY A 87 19.98 1.07 3.48
CA GLY A 87 20.88 2.09 3.99
C GLY A 87 20.38 2.90 5.16
N TRP A 88 21.21 3.79 5.68
CA TRP A 88 20.75 4.81 6.63
C TRP A 88 20.27 6.02 5.83
N THR A 89 19.00 6.46 5.92
CA THR A 89 17.94 6.06 6.87
C THR A 89 17.06 4.87 6.46
N GLY A 90 17.01 4.49 5.18
CA GLY A 90 16.43 3.23 4.68
C GLY A 90 15.03 2.82 5.17
N GLN A 91 14.23 3.77 5.67
CA GLN A 91 12.89 3.50 6.16
C GLN A 91 11.98 3.21 4.95
N PRO A 92 11.20 2.11 4.96
CA PRO A 92 10.17 1.91 3.95
C PRO A 92 9.06 2.97 4.09
N THR A 93 8.53 3.42 2.96
CA THR A 93 7.26 4.14 2.93
C THR A 93 6.09 3.16 2.82
N ILE A 94 4.99 3.48 3.49
CA ILE A 94 3.81 2.60 3.56
C ILE A 94 2.61 3.34 2.96
N THR A 95 1.92 2.67 2.05
CA THR A 95 0.68 3.14 1.43
C THR A 95 -0.39 2.08 1.54
N ARG A 96 -1.66 2.49 1.56
CA ARG A 96 -2.77 1.60 1.28
C ARG A 96 -3.32 1.99 -0.08
N ASP A 97 -3.34 1.09 -1.03
CA ASP A 97 -3.78 1.35 -2.40
C ASP A 97 -4.82 0.30 -2.79
N GLN A 98 -6.02 0.75 -3.15
CA GLN A 98 -7.17 -0.12 -3.44
C GLN A 98 -7.44 -1.15 -2.33
N GLY A 99 -7.34 -0.70 -1.07
CA GLY A 99 -7.53 -1.53 0.12
C GLY A 99 -6.34 -2.43 0.49
N LYS A 100 -5.30 -2.54 -0.34
CA LYS A 100 -4.11 -3.36 -0.07
C LYS A 100 -2.95 -2.52 0.49
N ILE A 101 -2.19 -3.09 1.41
CA ILE A 101 -1.03 -2.40 2.01
C ILE A 101 0.22 -2.73 1.20
N TYR A 102 1.00 -1.68 0.88
CA TYR A 102 2.25 -1.80 0.16
C TYR A 102 3.38 -1.09 0.88
N LEU A 103 4.56 -1.71 0.84
CA LEU A 103 5.81 -1.13 1.29
C LEU A 103 6.63 -0.74 0.06
N VAL A 104 7.20 0.45 0.06
CA VAL A 104 8.19 0.87 -0.93
C VAL A 104 9.51 1.14 -0.22
N ILE A 105 10.58 0.51 -0.70
CA ILE A 105 11.90 0.58 -0.07
C ILE A 105 13.02 0.54 -1.11
N GLY A 106 14.05 1.36 -0.89
CA GLY A 106 15.31 1.30 -1.61
C GLY A 106 16.34 0.46 -0.87
N SER A 107 17.20 -0.22 -1.61
CA SER A 107 18.23 -1.09 -1.05
C SER A 107 19.61 -0.91 -1.68
N TYR A 108 20.61 -1.48 -1.00
CA TYR A 108 21.98 -1.49 -1.47
C TYR A 108 22.23 -2.39 -2.69
N ASP A 109 21.23 -3.13 -3.16
CA ASP A 109 21.32 -3.89 -4.41
C ASP A 109 20.95 -3.07 -5.65
N HIS A 110 20.81 -1.74 -5.49
CA HIS A 110 20.50 -0.75 -6.52
C HIS A 110 19.02 -0.72 -6.93
N TYR A 111 18.13 -1.38 -6.19
CA TYR A 111 16.71 -1.39 -6.52
C TYR A 111 15.86 -0.56 -5.54
N LEU A 112 14.93 0.20 -6.11
CA LEU A 112 13.71 0.65 -5.43
C LEU A 112 12.61 -0.35 -5.77
N ARG A 113 11.88 -0.85 -4.78
CA ARG A 113 10.85 -1.88 -4.98
C ARG A 113 9.56 -1.56 -4.25
N LYS A 114 8.44 -2.05 -4.79
CA LYS A 114 7.13 -2.12 -4.11
C LYS A 114 6.88 -3.58 -3.73
N ILE A 115 6.57 -3.82 -2.47
CA ILE A 115 6.29 -5.13 -1.88
C ILE A 115 4.84 -5.13 -1.40
N ASP A 116 4.08 -6.14 -1.77
CA ASP A 116 2.74 -6.38 -1.22
C ASP A 116 2.88 -6.93 0.21
N PHE A 117 2.24 -6.26 1.18
CA PHE A 117 2.44 -6.56 2.59
C PHE A 117 1.90 -7.94 2.98
N GLU A 118 0.79 -8.38 2.39
CA GLU A 118 0.11 -9.63 2.78
C GLU A 118 0.80 -10.85 2.16
N THR A 119 1.20 -10.72 0.88
CA THR A 119 1.83 -11.82 0.13
C THR A 119 3.35 -11.87 0.28
N ASN A 120 3.96 -10.77 0.72
CA ASN A 120 5.42 -10.58 0.77
C ASN A 120 6.11 -10.71 -0.60
N GLU A 121 5.35 -10.53 -1.69
CA GLU A 121 5.85 -10.58 -3.07
C GLU A 121 6.27 -9.18 -3.57
N GLU A 122 7.31 -9.15 -4.41
CA GLU A 122 7.70 -7.93 -5.13
C GLU A 122 6.72 -7.66 -6.26
N VAL A 123 5.99 -6.55 -6.16
CA VAL A 123 5.03 -6.09 -7.18
C VAL A 123 5.77 -5.51 -8.37
N TRP A 124 6.79 -4.69 -8.10
CA TRP A 124 7.68 -4.14 -9.10
C TRP A 124 9.01 -3.72 -8.46
N ARG A 125 10.02 -3.56 -9.32
CA ARG A 125 11.29 -2.92 -8.97
C ARG A 125 11.80 -2.04 -10.09
N TYR A 126 12.54 -1.00 -9.72
CA TYR A 126 13.26 -0.12 -10.62
C TYR A 126 14.74 -0.09 -10.23
N LYS A 127 15.63 -0.21 -11.22
CA LYS A 127 17.08 -0.23 -11.01
C LYS A 127 17.67 1.17 -11.15
N PHE A 128 18.46 1.58 -10.16
CA PHE A 128 19.28 2.79 -10.19
C PHE A 128 20.74 2.46 -10.49
N ASP A 129 21.53 3.50 -10.75
CA ASP A 129 22.95 3.37 -11.10
C ASP A 129 23.85 3.05 -9.89
N ASP A 130 23.39 3.33 -8.68
CA ASP A 130 24.12 3.07 -7.44
C ASP A 130 23.15 2.71 -6.30
N VAL A 131 23.73 2.38 -5.15
CA VAL A 131 23.03 1.99 -3.94
C VAL A 131 22.07 3.07 -3.45
N ILE A 132 20.87 2.67 -3.06
CA ILE A 132 19.89 3.58 -2.46
C ILE A 132 20.07 3.55 -0.95
N LYS A 133 20.44 4.68 -0.36
CA LYS A 133 20.65 4.80 1.10
C LYS A 133 19.50 5.50 1.82
N GLY A 134 18.76 6.35 1.12
CA GLY A 134 17.70 7.18 1.67
C GLY A 134 16.34 6.48 1.75
N SER A 135 15.40 7.14 2.44
CA SER A 135 13.99 6.76 2.45
C SER A 135 13.26 7.43 1.29
N SER A 136 12.31 6.75 0.65
CA SER A 136 11.44 7.33 -0.37
C SER A 136 10.50 8.39 0.23
N SER A 137 9.94 9.23 -0.64
CA SER A 137 8.79 10.08 -0.31
C SER A 137 7.71 9.87 -1.36
N ILE A 138 6.50 9.58 -0.91
CA ILE A 138 5.31 9.41 -1.75
C ILE A 138 4.37 10.56 -1.43
N TYR A 139 3.87 11.23 -2.46
CA TYR A 139 2.84 12.24 -2.33
C TYR A 139 1.75 11.97 -3.37
N LEU A 140 0.54 12.42 -3.08
CA LEU A 140 -0.57 12.41 -4.02
C LEU A 140 -0.59 13.76 -4.72
N ASP A 141 -0.51 13.74 -6.04
CA ASP A 141 -0.72 14.93 -6.86
C ASP A 141 -2.21 15.02 -7.21
N GLU A 142 -2.93 15.90 -6.51
CA GLU A 142 -4.35 16.14 -6.75
C GLU A 142 -4.62 16.84 -8.09
N THR A 143 -3.57 17.35 -8.75
CA THR A 143 -3.66 18.04 -10.04
C THR A 143 -3.26 17.16 -11.22
N ALA A 144 -2.79 15.93 -10.95
CA ALA A 144 -2.41 15.00 -12.01
C ALA A 144 -3.62 14.67 -12.90
N THR A 145 -3.46 14.94 -14.19
CA THR A 145 -4.36 14.43 -15.23
C THR A 145 -3.85 13.07 -15.71
N GLU A 146 -4.76 12.21 -16.17
CA GLU A 146 -4.39 10.93 -16.81
C GLU A 146 -3.41 11.09 -17.98
#